data_AF-A0A8T5FKI1-F1
#
_entry.id   AF-A0A8T5FKI1-F1
#
_cell.length_a   1.000
_cell.length_b   1.000
_cell.length_c   1.000
_cell.angle_alpha   90.00
_cell.angle_beta   90.00
_cell.angle_gamma   90.00
#
_symmetry.space_group_name_H-M   'P 1'
#
loop_
_entity.id
_entity.type
_entity.pdbx_description
1 polymer ?
#
loop_
_entity_poly.entity_id
_entity_poly.type
_entity_poly.pdbx_seq_one_letter_code
_entity_poly.pdbx_strand_id
1 'polypeptide(L)'
;MNKKFAISGVVIIILISSLVIGQVVIKEDALLKDPKFYLSLGDFFMKKGYASNALSMYEKALELSPENTATLNNLGFYYKEINPLLAEDYFNKALEIDPEYELARNNLALLFNSLENYEQAAYHLKFLVDDYPDNINYNYDYAINVANVFYYKSNSYEDLQIALKHFKIVYEMDPNFNHVLDNIKVLNEMESLY
;
A
#
# COMPACT_ATOMS: atom_id res chain seq x y z
N MET A 1 -16.81 67.00 -22.06
CA MET A 1 -17.79 66.05 -22.64
C MET A 1 -17.31 64.62 -22.37
N ASN A 2 -17.87 63.93 -21.37
CA ASN A 2 -17.57 62.53 -21.08
C ASN A 2 -18.48 61.62 -21.91
N LYS A 3 -17.93 60.95 -22.94
CA LYS A 3 -18.64 59.86 -23.63
C LYS A 3 -18.62 58.62 -22.73
N LYS A 4 -19.73 58.37 -22.02
CA LYS A 4 -19.99 57.05 -21.41
C LYS A 4 -20.15 56.04 -22.55
N PHE A 5 -19.17 55.15 -22.72
CA PHE A 5 -19.30 54.00 -23.60
C PHE A 5 -20.31 53.03 -22.97
N ALA A 6 -21.55 53.02 -23.48
CA ALA A 6 -22.53 52.01 -23.13
C ALA A 6 -22.13 50.71 -23.84
N ILE A 7 -21.48 49.80 -23.12
CA ILE A 7 -21.20 48.45 -23.61
C ILE A 7 -22.56 47.74 -23.72
N SER A 8 -22.95 47.33 -24.92
CA SER A 8 -24.24 46.67 -25.14
C SER A 8 -24.27 45.30 -24.44
N GLY A 9 -25.43 44.89 -23.92
CA GLY A 9 -25.58 43.65 -23.16
C GLY A 9 -25.10 42.39 -23.89
N VAL A 10 -25.09 42.41 -25.23
CA VAL A 10 -24.58 41.31 -26.08
C VAL A 10 -23.07 41.12 -25.94
N VAL A 11 -22.30 42.21 -25.81
CA VAL A 11 -20.84 42.15 -25.62
C VAL A 11 -20.49 41.59 -24.24
N ILE A 12 -21.29 41.91 -23.21
CA ILE A 12 -21.11 41.39 -21.85
C ILE A 12 -21.36 39.86 -21.82
N ILE A 13 -22.39 39.37 -22.50
CA ILE A 13 -22.69 37.92 -22.57
C ILE A 13 -21.55 37.15 -23.26
N ILE A 14 -20.98 37.67 -24.34
CA ILE A 14 -19.85 37.04 -25.06
C ILE A 14 -18.59 37.00 -24.19
N LEU A 15 -18.31 38.05 -23.41
CA LEU A 15 -17.17 38.09 -22.49
C LEU A 15 -17.33 37.11 -21.32
N ILE A 16 -18.55 36.96 -20.79
CA ILE A 16 -18.83 35.98 -19.73
C ILE A 16 -18.68 34.55 -20.26
N SER A 17 -19.21 34.26 -21.45
CA SER A 17 -19.10 32.91 -22.02
C SER A 17 -17.66 32.54 -22.38
N SER A 18 -16.87 33.46 -22.93
CA SER A 18 -15.45 33.21 -23.21
C SER A 18 -14.62 33.06 -21.94
N LEU A 19 -14.93 33.83 -20.89
CA LEU A 19 -14.29 33.68 -19.58
C LEU A 19 -14.62 32.33 -18.93
N VAL A 20 -15.88 31.90 -18.98
CA VAL A 20 -16.31 30.60 -18.43
C VAL A 20 -15.66 29.46 -19.21
N ILE A 21 -15.65 29.50 -20.54
CA ILE A 21 -14.96 28.51 -21.38
C ILE A 21 -13.47 28.50 -21.05
N GLY A 22 -12.84 29.68 -20.94
CA GLY A 22 -11.43 29.80 -20.55
C GLY A 22 -11.14 29.18 -19.18
N GLN A 23 -11.99 29.44 -18.18
CA GLN A 23 -11.85 28.83 -16.85
C GLN A 23 -12.03 27.32 -16.86
N VAL A 24 -12.97 26.80 -17.67
CA VAL A 24 -13.18 25.35 -17.83
C VAL A 24 -11.97 24.69 -18.49
N VAL A 25 -11.47 25.26 -19.60
CA VAL A 25 -10.29 24.75 -20.32
C VAL A 25 -9.05 24.82 -19.43
N ILE A 26 -8.82 25.92 -18.71
CA ILE A 26 -7.69 26.05 -17.79
C ILE A 26 -7.79 25.02 -16.65
N LYS A 27 -8.99 24.78 -16.12
CA LYS A 27 -9.20 23.79 -15.07
C LYS A 27 -8.99 22.36 -15.56
N GLU A 28 -9.41 22.06 -16.79
CA GLU A 28 -9.15 20.78 -17.45
C GLU A 28 -7.65 20.56 -17.71
N ASP A 29 -6.95 21.57 -18.25
CA ASP A 29 -5.50 21.52 -18.47
C ASP A 29 -4.72 21.37 -17.15
N ALA A 30 -5.16 22.05 -16.09
CA ALA A 30 -4.55 21.92 -14.77
C ALA A 30 -4.79 20.53 -14.17
N LEU A 31 -6.00 19.98 -14.33
CA LEU A 31 -6.35 18.65 -13.86
C LEU A 31 -5.56 17.55 -14.60
N LEU A 32 -5.39 17.69 -15.92
CA LEU A 32 -4.61 16.76 -16.74
C LEU A 32 -3.10 16.78 -16.45
N LYS A 33 -2.63 17.75 -15.66
CA LYS A 33 -1.25 17.83 -15.15
C LYS A 33 -1.14 17.46 -13.67
N ASP A 34 -2.25 17.14 -13.02
CA ASP A 34 -2.26 16.72 -11.61
C ASP A 34 -2.06 15.19 -11.51
N PRO A 35 -0.92 14.71 -10.99
CA PRO A 35 -0.70 13.26 -10.79
C PRO A 35 -1.77 12.64 -9.88
N LYS A 36 -2.35 13.39 -8.93
CA LYS A 36 -3.38 12.88 -8.02
C LYS A 36 -4.68 12.53 -8.73
N PHE A 37 -4.99 13.24 -9.83
CA PHE A 37 -6.16 12.95 -10.64
C PHE A 37 -6.04 11.55 -11.26
N TYR A 38 -4.91 11.25 -11.89
CA TYR A 38 -4.66 9.94 -12.48
C TYR A 38 -4.55 8.84 -11.43
N LEU A 39 -3.90 9.10 -10.29
CA LEU A 39 -3.88 8.15 -9.18
C LEU A 39 -5.30 7.77 -8.73
N SER A 40 -6.16 8.77 -8.49
CA SER A 40 -7.55 8.56 -8.07
C SER A 40 -8.38 7.81 -9.12
N LEU A 41 -8.13 8.08 -10.40
CA LEU A 41 -8.80 7.40 -11.50
C LEU A 41 -8.32 5.94 -11.64
N GLY A 42 -7.03 5.70 -11.40
CA GLY A 42 -6.46 4.36 -11.31
C GLY A 42 -7.09 3.55 -10.18
N ASP A 43 -7.20 4.14 -8.98
CA ASP A 43 -7.87 3.51 -7.82
C ASP A 43 -9.32 3.15 -8.14
N PHE A 44 -10.03 4.05 -8.84
CA PHE A 44 -11.40 3.81 -9.29
C PHE A 44 -11.47 2.61 -10.24
N PHE A 45 -10.62 2.55 -11.26
CA PHE A 45 -10.60 1.43 -12.20
C PHE A 45 -10.22 0.11 -11.52
N MET A 46 -9.27 0.13 -10.59
CA MET A 46 -8.85 -1.05 -9.84
C MET A 46 -10.01 -1.59 -9.00
N LYS A 47 -10.74 -0.72 -8.29
CA LYS A 47 -11.95 -1.09 -7.53
C LYS A 47 -13.08 -1.66 -8.39
N LYS A 48 -13.11 -1.34 -9.69
CA LYS A 48 -14.08 -1.89 -10.65
C LYS A 48 -13.60 -3.16 -11.35
N GLY A 49 -12.39 -3.62 -11.06
CA GLY A 49 -11.79 -4.79 -11.70
C GLY A 49 -11.22 -4.51 -13.10
N TYR A 50 -11.15 -3.24 -13.52
CA TYR A 50 -10.58 -2.83 -14.80
C TYR A 50 -9.07 -2.61 -14.67
N ALA A 51 -8.34 -3.68 -14.40
CA ALA A 51 -6.93 -3.63 -14.02
C ALA A 51 -6.05 -2.94 -15.09
N SER A 52 -6.25 -3.21 -16.38
CA SER A 52 -5.48 -2.58 -17.46
C SER A 52 -5.71 -1.08 -17.56
N ASN A 53 -6.93 -0.60 -17.30
CA ASN A 53 -7.22 0.83 -17.23
C ASN A 53 -6.54 1.47 -16.02
N ALA A 54 -6.54 0.77 -14.88
CA ALA A 54 -5.85 1.24 -13.68
C ALA A 54 -4.35 1.40 -13.93
N LEU A 55 -3.70 0.41 -14.54
CA LEU A 55 -2.29 0.48 -14.93
C LEU A 55 -1.99 1.73 -15.75
N SER A 56 -2.75 1.98 -16.82
CA SER A 56 -2.54 3.16 -17.68
C SER A 56 -2.66 4.47 -16.91
N MET A 57 -3.54 4.55 -15.91
CA MET A 57 -3.67 5.75 -15.08
C MET A 57 -2.54 5.88 -14.07
N TYR A 58 -2.10 4.78 -13.46
CA TYR A 58 -0.94 4.80 -12.57
C TYR A 58 0.35 5.16 -13.31
N GLU A 59 0.55 4.68 -14.54
CA GLU A 59 1.69 5.05 -15.39
C GLU A 59 1.71 6.56 -15.68
N LYS A 60 0.56 7.16 -16.00
CA LYS A 60 0.43 8.62 -16.17
C LYS A 60 0.70 9.38 -14.87
N ALA A 61 0.20 8.88 -13.74
CA ALA A 61 0.46 9.48 -12.44
C ALA A 61 1.97 9.45 -12.13
N LEU A 62 2.66 8.36 -12.48
CA LEU A 62 4.09 8.18 -12.29
C LEU A 62 4.90 9.07 -13.24
N GLU A 63 4.49 9.22 -14.51
CA GLU A 63 5.13 10.13 -15.46
C GLU A 63 5.14 11.58 -14.96
N LEU A 64 4.02 12.02 -14.37
CA LEU A 64 3.88 13.36 -13.82
C LEU A 64 4.54 13.55 -12.45
N SER A 65 4.69 12.46 -11.68
CA SER A 65 5.32 12.48 -10.35
C SER A 65 6.05 11.16 -10.08
N PRO A 66 7.30 11.01 -10.56
CA PRO A 66 8.04 9.75 -10.49
C PRO A 66 8.30 9.23 -9.07
N GLU A 67 8.36 10.14 -8.09
CA GLU A 67 8.61 9.83 -6.69
C GLU A 67 7.31 9.75 -5.85
N ASN A 68 6.14 9.58 -6.48
CA ASN A 68 4.91 9.43 -5.72
C ASN A 68 4.82 8.02 -5.11
N THR A 69 5.03 7.93 -3.79
CA THR A 69 5.01 6.70 -3.00
C THR A 69 3.72 5.89 -3.18
N ALA A 70 2.55 6.56 -3.21
CA ALA A 70 1.26 5.90 -3.36
C ALA A 70 1.08 5.30 -4.76
N THR A 71 1.49 6.01 -5.81
CA THR A 71 1.48 5.49 -7.19
C THR A 71 2.40 4.28 -7.33
N LEU A 72 3.63 4.35 -6.81
CA LEU A 72 4.57 3.22 -6.82
C LEU A 72 3.99 2.00 -6.10
N ASN A 73 3.43 2.19 -4.90
CA ASN A 73 2.73 1.12 -4.19
C ASN A 73 1.56 0.53 -5.00
N ASN A 74 0.76 1.35 -5.65
CA ASN A 74 -0.37 0.87 -6.46
C ASN A 74 0.06 0.10 -7.71
N LEU A 75 1.18 0.48 -8.33
CA LEU A 75 1.81 -0.30 -9.40
C LEU A 75 2.33 -1.63 -8.87
N GLY A 76 3.00 -1.62 -7.71
CA GLY A 76 3.42 -2.86 -7.04
C GLY A 76 2.25 -3.80 -6.79
N PHE A 77 1.14 -3.26 -6.26
CA PHE A 77 -0.08 -4.02 -6.01
C PHE A 77 -0.68 -4.61 -7.29
N TYR A 78 -0.69 -3.85 -8.39
CA TYR A 78 -1.11 -4.35 -9.70
C TYR A 78 -0.26 -5.53 -10.17
N TYR A 79 1.07 -5.46 -10.01
CA TYR A 79 1.98 -6.51 -10.46
C TYR A 79 2.09 -7.70 -9.51
N LYS A 80 1.63 -7.61 -8.26
CA LYS A 80 1.85 -8.64 -7.22
C LYS A 80 1.58 -10.08 -7.68
N GLU A 81 0.48 -10.29 -8.38
CA GLU A 81 0.04 -11.62 -8.87
C GLU A 81 0.54 -11.93 -10.30
N ILE A 82 1.01 -10.92 -11.05
CA ILE A 82 1.34 -11.03 -12.47
C ILE A 82 2.85 -11.16 -12.68
N ASN A 83 3.62 -10.40 -11.91
CA ASN A 83 5.07 -10.35 -11.95
C ASN A 83 5.59 -9.95 -10.55
N PRO A 84 5.82 -10.95 -9.67
CA PRO A 84 6.32 -10.74 -8.31
C PRO A 84 7.59 -9.90 -8.23
N LEU A 85 8.51 -10.07 -9.19
CA LEU A 85 9.77 -9.31 -9.23
C LEU A 85 9.54 -7.82 -9.47
N LEU A 86 8.61 -7.49 -10.36
CA LEU A 86 8.25 -6.10 -10.64
C LEU A 86 7.44 -5.49 -9.49
N ALA A 87 6.61 -6.29 -8.83
CA ALA A 87 5.90 -5.85 -7.63
C ALA A 87 6.88 -5.47 -6.51
N GLU A 88 7.84 -6.34 -6.23
CA GLU A 88 8.91 -6.10 -5.27
C GLU A 88 9.69 -4.82 -5.59
N ASP A 89 10.12 -4.63 -6.85
CA ASP A 89 10.83 -3.42 -7.29
C ASP A 89 10.02 -2.14 -7.02
N TYR A 90 8.72 -2.13 -7.34
CA TYR A 90 7.86 -0.97 -7.09
C TYR A 90 7.64 -0.69 -5.60
N PHE A 91 7.46 -1.71 -4.78
CA PHE A 91 7.32 -1.52 -3.33
C PHE A 91 8.63 -1.04 -2.70
N ASN A 92 9.78 -1.58 -3.14
CA ASN A 92 11.08 -1.13 -2.67
C ASN A 92 11.35 0.33 -3.06
N LYS A 93 11.04 0.74 -4.29
CA LYS A 93 11.11 2.16 -4.69
C LYS A 93 10.24 3.06 -3.83
N ALA A 94 9.04 2.62 -3.45
CA ALA A 94 8.20 3.36 -2.52
C ALA A 94 8.91 3.52 -1.15
N LEU A 95 9.53 2.46 -0.63
CA LEU A 95 10.27 2.50 0.65
C LEU A 95 11.62 3.23 0.56
N GLU A 96 12.23 3.36 -0.62
CA GLU A 96 13.41 4.20 -0.83
C GLU A 96 13.07 5.69 -0.68
N ILE A 97 11.87 6.09 -1.10
CA ILE A 97 11.39 7.47 -1.01
C ILE A 97 10.84 7.76 0.39
N ASP A 98 10.01 6.86 0.92
CA ASP A 98 9.42 6.94 2.25
C ASP A 98 9.61 5.61 3.00
N PRO A 99 10.68 5.50 3.80
CA PRO A 99 10.96 4.30 4.58
C PRO A 99 9.85 3.93 5.58
N GLU A 100 9.01 4.86 6.01
CA GLU A 100 7.94 4.60 6.99
C GLU A 100 6.60 4.27 6.32
N TYR A 101 6.57 4.13 4.99
CA TYR A 101 5.34 3.86 4.25
C TYR A 101 4.77 2.46 4.51
N GLU A 102 3.91 2.38 5.55
CA GLU A 102 3.26 1.18 6.08
C GLU A 102 2.68 0.28 4.97
N LEU A 103 1.96 0.86 4.00
CA LEU A 103 1.29 0.10 2.95
C LEU A 103 2.26 -0.67 2.05
N ALA A 104 3.37 -0.06 1.61
CA ALA A 104 4.35 -0.76 0.79
C ALA A 104 5.05 -1.86 1.58
N ARG A 105 5.34 -1.59 2.85
CA ARG A 105 5.97 -2.56 3.76
C ARG A 105 5.09 -3.77 4.02
N ASN A 106 3.80 -3.55 4.28
CA ASN A 106 2.81 -4.60 4.42
C ASN A 106 2.66 -5.40 3.11
N ASN A 107 2.60 -4.72 1.97
CA ASN A 107 2.50 -5.39 0.68
C ASN A 107 3.74 -6.25 0.35
N LEU A 108 4.95 -5.83 0.73
CA LEU A 108 6.16 -6.65 0.63
C LEU A 108 6.09 -7.87 1.54
N ALA A 109 5.65 -7.71 2.78
CA ALA A 109 5.45 -8.84 3.69
C ALA A 109 4.48 -9.88 3.10
N LEU A 110 3.34 -9.43 2.58
CA LEU A 110 2.35 -10.30 1.93
C LEU A 110 2.90 -10.95 0.65
N LEU A 111 3.66 -10.22 -0.16
CA LEU A 111 4.30 -10.74 -1.36
C LEU A 111 5.29 -11.85 -0.99
N PHE A 112 6.22 -11.61 -0.07
CA PHE A 112 7.20 -12.61 0.34
C PHE A 112 6.56 -13.82 1.01
N ASN A 113 5.52 -13.62 1.81
CA ASN A 113 4.76 -14.73 2.39
C ASN A 113 4.10 -15.59 1.30
N SER A 114 3.54 -14.99 0.25
CA SER A 114 2.96 -15.72 -0.89
C SER A 114 3.99 -16.49 -1.72
N LEU A 115 5.26 -16.08 -1.64
CA LEU A 115 6.41 -16.74 -2.27
C LEU A 115 7.10 -17.73 -1.33
N GLU A 116 6.52 -18.00 -0.15
CA GLU A 116 7.08 -18.83 0.92
C GLU A 116 8.47 -18.36 1.40
N ASN A 117 8.82 -17.10 1.14
CA ASN A 117 10.03 -16.46 1.64
C ASN A 117 9.77 -15.85 3.02
N TYR A 118 9.58 -16.73 4.00
CA TYR A 118 9.17 -16.34 5.36
C TYR A 118 10.17 -15.43 6.07
N GLU A 119 11.45 -15.50 5.73
CA GLU A 119 12.48 -14.62 6.31
C GLU A 119 12.31 -13.17 5.88
N GLN A 120 12.10 -12.92 4.59
CA GLN A 120 11.86 -11.57 4.09
C GLN A 120 10.49 -11.05 4.56
N ALA A 121 9.47 -11.92 4.61
CA ALA A 121 8.18 -11.56 5.18
C ALA A 121 8.31 -11.14 6.66
N ALA A 122 8.97 -11.97 7.49
CA ALA A 122 9.24 -11.67 8.89
C ALA A 122 10.07 -10.40 9.07
N TYR A 123 11.06 -10.15 8.20
CA TYR A 123 11.84 -8.91 8.20
C TYR A 123 10.95 -7.68 8.05
N HIS A 124 10.06 -7.63 7.04
CA HIS A 124 9.17 -6.48 6.85
C HIS A 124 8.11 -6.37 7.96
N LEU A 125 7.56 -7.49 8.42
CA LEU A 125 6.60 -7.55 9.52
C LEU A 125 7.20 -7.07 10.85
N LYS A 126 8.50 -7.30 11.07
CA LYS A 126 9.20 -6.83 12.27
C LYS A 126 9.08 -5.32 12.45
N PHE A 127 9.32 -4.55 11.38
CA PHE A 127 9.15 -3.08 11.43
C PHE A 127 7.69 -2.71 11.73
N LEU A 128 6.72 -3.41 11.15
CA LEU A 128 5.30 -3.14 11.38
C LEU A 128 4.86 -3.41 12.82
N VAL A 129 5.36 -4.48 13.46
CA VAL A 129 5.05 -4.74 14.88
C VAL A 129 5.80 -3.78 15.82
N ASP A 130 6.97 -3.29 15.42
CA ASP A 130 7.74 -2.32 16.19
C ASP A 130 7.03 -0.93 16.16
N ASP A 131 6.45 -0.53 15.02
CA ASP A 131 5.72 0.75 14.85
C ASP A 131 4.26 0.68 15.34
N TYR A 132 3.61 -0.47 15.15
CA TYR A 132 2.19 -0.69 15.47
C TYR A 132 2.01 -1.89 16.40
N PRO A 133 2.51 -1.83 17.65
CA PRO A 133 2.52 -2.97 18.57
C PRO A 133 1.11 -3.46 18.93
N ASP A 134 0.10 -2.60 18.84
CA ASP A 134 -1.30 -2.94 19.13
C ASP A 134 -2.08 -3.49 17.92
N ASN A 135 -1.44 -3.63 16.75
CA ASN A 135 -2.08 -4.21 15.57
C ASN A 135 -2.05 -5.74 15.65
N ILE A 136 -3.22 -6.33 15.89
CA ILE A 136 -3.37 -7.78 16.04
C ILE A 136 -2.98 -8.58 14.79
N ASN A 137 -3.24 -8.04 13.59
CA ASN A 137 -2.90 -8.72 12.34
C ASN A 137 -1.38 -8.76 12.14
N TYR A 138 -0.68 -7.65 12.39
CA TYR A 138 0.78 -7.61 12.25
C TYR A 138 1.48 -8.52 13.25
N ASN A 139 1.01 -8.56 14.50
CA ASN A 139 1.56 -9.49 15.48
C ASN A 139 1.31 -10.95 15.07
N TYR A 140 0.12 -11.28 14.57
CA TYR A 140 -0.20 -12.63 14.14
C TYR A 140 0.61 -13.06 12.91
N ASP A 141 0.66 -12.21 11.87
CA ASP A 141 1.39 -12.50 10.64
C ASP A 141 2.90 -12.60 10.92
N TYR A 142 3.44 -11.76 11.80
CA TYR A 142 4.84 -11.85 12.24
C TYR A 142 5.11 -13.17 12.95
N ALA A 143 4.25 -13.55 13.91
CA ALA A 143 4.40 -14.80 14.64
C ALA A 143 4.34 -16.02 13.72
N ILE A 144 3.42 -16.04 12.75
CA ILE A 144 3.30 -17.11 11.75
C ILE A 144 4.56 -17.20 10.89
N ASN A 145 5.06 -16.08 10.38
CA ASN A 145 6.24 -16.10 9.50
C ASN A 145 7.50 -16.51 10.27
N VAL A 146 7.69 -16.04 11.50
CA VAL A 146 8.81 -16.48 12.35
C VAL A 146 8.68 -17.96 12.70
N ALA A 147 7.48 -18.46 13.01
CA ALA A 147 7.25 -19.88 13.23
C ALA A 147 7.60 -20.71 11.97
N ASN A 148 7.23 -20.24 10.79
CA ASN A 148 7.61 -20.91 9.53
C ASN A 148 9.13 -20.90 9.30
N VAL A 149 9.84 -19.81 9.63
CA VAL A 149 11.31 -19.76 9.59
C VAL A 149 11.90 -20.81 10.54
N PHE A 150 11.37 -20.90 11.77
CA PHE A 150 11.74 -21.91 12.73
C PHE A 150 11.57 -23.33 12.17
N TYR A 151 10.38 -23.65 11.65
CA TYR A 151 10.04 -24.98 11.15
C TYR A 151 10.85 -25.42 9.94
N TYR A 152 10.96 -24.55 8.94
CA TYR A 152 11.48 -24.94 7.64
C TYR A 152 12.97 -24.66 7.47
N LYS A 153 13.57 -23.84 8.33
CA LYS A 153 14.94 -23.37 8.11
C LYS A 153 15.84 -23.43 9.33
N SER A 154 15.50 -22.74 10.41
CA SER A 154 16.47 -22.46 11.48
C SER A 154 16.49 -23.53 12.57
N ASN A 155 15.32 -24.09 12.93
CA ASN A 155 15.11 -24.86 14.15
C ASN A 155 15.74 -24.18 15.40
N SER A 156 15.78 -22.85 15.39
CA SER A 156 16.40 -22.02 16.42
C SER A 156 15.43 -21.81 17.59
N TYR A 157 15.92 -22.04 18.81
CA TYR A 157 15.14 -21.72 20.00
C TYR A 157 14.76 -20.23 20.08
N GLU A 158 15.59 -19.34 19.52
CA GLU A 158 15.30 -17.90 19.48
C GLU A 158 14.06 -17.59 18.63
N ASP A 159 13.96 -18.16 17.42
CA ASP A 159 12.80 -17.95 16.54
C ASP A 159 11.52 -18.52 17.17
N LEU A 160 11.62 -19.70 17.80
CA LEU A 160 10.52 -20.29 18.55
C LEU A 160 10.01 -19.36 19.66
N GLN A 161 10.92 -18.76 20.44
CA GLN A 161 10.55 -17.81 21.49
C GLN A 161 9.90 -16.54 20.94
N ILE A 162 10.42 -16.01 19.82
CA ILE A 162 9.86 -14.83 19.17
C ILE A 162 8.43 -15.12 18.70
N ALA A 163 8.20 -16.25 18.02
CA ALA A 163 6.87 -16.64 17.56
C ALA A 163 5.89 -16.81 18.74
N LEU A 164 6.29 -17.53 19.79
CA LEU A 164 5.49 -17.73 21.00
C LEU A 164 5.14 -16.40 21.68
N LYS A 165 6.08 -15.47 21.78
CA LYS A 165 5.85 -14.14 22.35
C LYS A 165 4.75 -13.40 21.59
N HIS A 166 4.84 -13.32 20.27
CA HIS A 166 3.86 -12.57 19.49
C HIS A 166 2.49 -13.26 19.41
N PHE A 167 2.43 -14.60 19.39
CA PHE A 167 1.15 -15.29 19.55
C PHE A 167 0.50 -15.04 20.92
N LYS A 168 1.29 -14.98 22.01
CA LYS A 168 0.75 -14.63 23.33
C LYS A 168 0.18 -13.21 23.35
N ILE A 169 0.84 -12.24 22.71
CA ILE A 169 0.31 -10.87 22.54
C ILE A 169 -1.05 -10.92 21.80
N VAL A 170 -1.14 -11.65 20.68
CA VAL A 170 -2.38 -11.80 19.92
C VAL A 170 -3.48 -12.44 20.78
N TYR A 171 -3.16 -13.48 21.55
CA TYR A 171 -4.10 -14.16 22.44
C TYR A 171 -4.61 -13.24 23.55
N GLU A 172 -3.76 -12.38 24.11
CA GLU A 172 -4.15 -11.37 25.11
C GLU A 172 -5.09 -10.31 24.52
N MET A 173 -4.90 -9.94 23.25
CA MET A 173 -5.79 -9.01 22.54
C MET A 173 -7.14 -9.64 22.20
N ASP A 174 -7.13 -10.83 21.60
CA ASP A 174 -8.33 -11.61 21.29
C ASP A 174 -8.00 -13.13 21.26
N PRO A 175 -8.46 -13.88 22.28
CA PRO A 175 -8.26 -15.33 22.38
C PRO A 175 -8.85 -16.15 21.22
N ASN A 176 -9.81 -15.59 20.48
CA ASN A 176 -10.46 -16.24 19.34
C ASN A 176 -9.90 -15.78 17.99
N PHE A 177 -8.86 -14.95 17.99
CA PHE A 177 -8.28 -14.43 16.76
C PHE A 177 -7.55 -15.52 15.99
N ASN A 178 -8.10 -15.90 14.85
CA ASN A 178 -7.57 -16.98 14.02
C ASN A 178 -7.29 -18.25 14.86
N HIS A 179 -6.37 -19.09 14.41
CA HIS A 179 -5.98 -20.31 15.12
C HIS A 179 -4.90 -20.05 16.20
N VAL A 180 -4.90 -18.87 16.84
CA VAL A 180 -3.81 -18.45 17.76
C VAL A 180 -3.58 -19.43 18.90
N LEU A 181 -4.65 -19.92 19.54
CA LEU A 181 -4.54 -20.85 20.65
C LEU A 181 -3.90 -22.18 20.23
N ASP A 182 -4.23 -22.66 19.03
CA ASP A 182 -3.70 -23.91 18.51
C ASP A 182 -2.23 -23.74 18.11
N ASN A 183 -1.85 -22.61 17.51
CA ASN A 183 -0.45 -22.28 17.24
C ASN A 183 0.40 -22.25 18.52
N ILE A 184 -0.11 -21.62 19.59
CA ILE A 184 0.57 -21.58 20.90
C ILE A 184 0.77 -22.99 21.46
N LYS A 185 -0.26 -23.85 21.42
CA LYS A 185 -0.15 -25.24 21.93
C LYS A 185 0.94 -26.01 21.20
N VAL A 186 0.93 -25.97 19.86
CA VAL A 186 1.91 -26.68 19.04
C VAL A 186 3.32 -26.20 19.33
N LEU A 187 3.53 -24.89 19.43
CA LEU A 187 4.86 -24.34 19.72
C LEU A 187 5.33 -24.60 21.16
N ASN A 188 4.43 -24.61 22.16
CA ASN A 188 4.79 -24.99 23.53
C ASN A 188 5.19 -26.47 23.64
N GLU A 189 4.52 -27.36 22.89
CA GLU A 189 4.92 -28.77 22.82
C GLU A 189 6.35 -28.91 22.30
N MET A 190 6.72 -28.12 21.29
CA MET A 190 8.08 -28.11 20.75
C MET A 190 9.09 -27.46 21.68
N GLU A 191 8.70 -26.38 22.36
CA GLU A 191 9.53 -25.73 23.37
C GLU A 191 9.95 -26.71 24.47
N SER A 192 9.06 -27.63 24.86
CA SER A 192 9.35 -28.64 25.88
C SER A 192 10.39 -29.70 25.48
N LEU A 193 10.78 -29.74 24.20
CA LEU A 193 11.77 -30.67 23.66
C LEU A 193 13.21 -30.11 23.67
N TYR A 194 13.39 -28.82 23.98
CA TYR A 194 14.69 -28.16 24.13
C TYR A 194 15.21 -28.27 25.56
#